data_AF-A0A2E4WTB8-F1
#
_entry.id   AF-A0A2E4WTB8-F1
#
_cell.length_a   1.000
_cell.length_b   1.000
_cell.length_c   1.000
_cell.angle_alpha   90.00
_cell.angle_beta   90.00
_cell.angle_gamma   90.00
#
_symmetry.space_group_name_H-M   'P 1'
#
loop_
_entity.id
_entity.type
_entity.pdbx_description
1 polymer ?
#
loop_
_entity_poly.entity_id
_entity_poly.type
_entity_poly.pdbx_seq_one_letter_code
_entity_poly.pdbx_strand_id
1 'polypeptide(L)' 'MKKTNTAIFQIDPLEKLNHKTDSSIFLIKEALKSGVDVWISSSSSLTFFDKQAFVYAYRILDLDLSISQPMRVSIK' A
#
# COMPACT_ATOMS: atom_id res chain seq x y z
N MET A 1 -17.55 -15.86 -2.92
CA MET A 1 -16.87 -14.53 -2.87
C MET A 1 -16.04 -14.36 -4.14
N LYS A 2 -16.21 -13.26 -4.86
CA LYS A 2 -15.37 -12.94 -6.02
C LYS A 2 -13.95 -12.69 -5.51
N LYS A 3 -12.93 -13.38 -6.06
CA LYS A 3 -11.53 -13.09 -5.72
C LYS A 3 -11.20 -11.68 -6.20
N THR A 4 -10.94 -10.76 -5.28
CA THR A 4 -10.34 -9.46 -5.58
C THR A 4 -8.85 -9.65 -5.70
N ASN A 5 -8.24 -9.18 -6.78
CA ASN A 5 -6.79 -9.14 -6.88
C ASN A 5 -6.26 -8.17 -5.83
N THR A 6 -5.22 -8.57 -5.09
CA THR A 6 -4.59 -7.73 -4.08
C THR A 6 -3.20 -7.33 -4.56
N ALA A 7 -2.85 -6.07 -4.37
CA ALA A 7 -1.53 -5.54 -4.70
C ALA A 7 -0.98 -4.75 -3.50
N ILE A 8 0.32 -4.87 -3.26
CA ILE A 8 1.06 -4.04 -2.32
C ILE A 8 2.07 -3.19 -3.08
N PHE A 9 2.00 -1.87 -2.92
CA PHE A 9 2.96 -0.93 -3.49
C PHE A 9 3.89 -0.43 -2.41
N GLN A 10 5.20 -0.49 -2.68
CA GLN A 10 6.17 0.18 -1.84
C GLN A 10 6.36 1.61 -2.35
N ILE A 11 5.95 2.61 -1.55
CA ILE A 11 5.96 4.02 -1.93
C ILE A 11 6.53 4.88 -0.80
N ASP A 12 6.86 6.14 -1.12
CA ASP A 12 7.09 7.13 -0.07
C ASP A 12 5.82 7.34 0.76
N PRO A 13 5.94 7.75 2.03
CA PRO A 13 4.78 8.05 2.87
C PRO A 13 3.82 9.03 2.17
N LEU A 14 2.51 8.79 2.28
CA LEU A 14 1.49 9.57 1.56
C LEU A 14 1.62 11.07 1.83
N GLU A 15 1.96 11.46 3.06
CA GLU A 15 2.15 12.85 3.47
C GLU A 15 3.32 13.56 2.77
N LYS A 16 4.21 12.81 2.12
CA LYS A 16 5.34 13.35 1.33
C LYS A 16 5.06 13.41 -0.17
N LEU A 17 3.97 12.81 -0.64
CA LEU A 17 3.62 12.76 -2.06
C LEU A 17 2.75 13.96 -2.44
N ASN A 18 2.90 14.42 -3.69
CA ASN A 18 1.98 15.39 -4.28
C ASN A 18 0.81 14.65 -4.91
N HIS A 19 -0.37 14.73 -4.28
CA HIS A 19 -1.58 14.01 -4.67
C HIS A 19 -2.08 14.33 -6.11
N LYS A 20 -1.59 15.42 -6.73
CA LYS A 20 -1.98 15.84 -8.08
C LYS A 20 -0.99 15.38 -9.16
N THR A 21 0.29 15.25 -8.83
CA THR A 21 1.34 15.06 -9.84
C THR A 21 2.12 13.77 -9.68
N ASP A 22 2.10 13.13 -8.51
CA ASP A 22 2.84 11.90 -8.29
C ASP A 22 2.21 10.71 -9.02
N SER A 23 3.03 10.08 -9.86
CA SER A 23 2.65 8.87 -10.62
C SER A 23 2.22 7.72 -9.70
N SER A 24 2.81 7.61 -8.50
CA SER A 24 2.43 6.61 -7.50
C SER A 24 0.98 6.77 -7.07
N ILE A 25 0.53 8.02 -6.85
CA ILE A 25 -0.86 8.32 -6.49
C ILE A 25 -1.80 8.01 -7.64
N PHE A 26 -1.41 8.37 -8.87
CA PHE A 26 -2.18 8.04 -10.07
C PHE A 26 -2.39 6.52 -10.20
N LEU A 27 -1.32 5.73 -10.09
CA LEU A 27 -1.38 4.27 -10.20
C LEU A 27 -2.25 3.62 -9.10
N ILE A 28 -2.14 4.08 -7.86
CA ILE A 28 -2.98 3.60 -6.75
C ILE A 28 -4.47 3.84 -7.06
N LYS A 29 -4.81 5.04 -7.54
CA LYS A 29 -6.21 5.39 -7.88
C LYS A 29 -6.74 4.55 -9.04
N GLU A 30 -5.95 4.31 -10.08
CA GLU A 30 -6.36 3.46 -11.20
C GLU A 30 -6.54 1.99 -10.80
N ALA A 31 -5.68 1.48 -9.91
CA ALA A 31 -5.83 0.14 -9.34
C ALA A 31 -7.14 0.00 -8.54
N LEU A 32 -7.45 0.97 -7.68
CA LEU A 32 -8.70 1.00 -6.92
C LEU A 32 -9.93 1.04 -7.83
N LYS A 33 -9.93 1.90 -8.86
CA LYS A 33 -11.02 1.96 -9.86
C LYS A 33 -11.21 0.65 -10.62
N SER A 34 -10.12 -0.11 -10.79
CA SER A 34 -10.13 -1.44 -11.42
C SER A 34 -10.58 -2.56 -10.47
N GLY A 35 -10.96 -2.23 -9.22
CA GLY A 35 -11.41 -3.20 -8.22
C GLY A 35 -10.27 -4.00 -7.56
N VAL A 36 -9.03 -3.51 -7.65
CA VAL A 36 -7.88 -4.09 -6.94
C VAL A 36 -7.92 -3.68 -5.48
N ASP A 37 -7.67 -4.63 -4.58
CA ASP A 37 -7.47 -4.37 -3.17
C ASP A 37 -6.03 -3.85 -2.96
N VAL A 38 -5.89 -2.55 -2.70
CA VAL A 38 -4.60 -1.88 -2.68
C VAL A 38 -4.08 -1.71 -1.26
N TRP A 39 -2.84 -2.12 -1.06
CA TRP A 39 -2.05 -1.89 0.14
C TRP A 39 -0.82 -1.06 -0.21
N ILE A 40 -0.36 -0.27 0.75
CA ILE A 40 0.87 0.50 0.64
C ILE A 40 1.80 0.21 1.82
N SER A 41 3.10 0.23 1.58
CA SER A 41 4.12 0.18 2.63
C SER A 41 5.24 1.17 2.32
N SER A 42 5.91 1.68 3.35
CA SER A 42 7.10 2.51 3.16
C SER A 42 8.36 1.64 3.16
N SER A 43 9.35 2.02 2.34
CA SER A 43 10.68 1.38 2.37
C SER A 43 11.34 1.46 3.75
N SER A 44 11.06 2.51 4.52
CA SER A 44 11.56 2.69 5.89
C SER A 44 10.92 1.75 6.91
N SER A 45 9.80 1.08 6.58
CA SER A 45 9.14 0.14 7.49
C SER A 45 9.64 -1.30 7.35
N LEU A 46 10.57 -1.56 6.42
CA LEU A 46 11.20 -2.87 6.25
C LEU A 46 12.01 -3.22 7.49
N THR A 47 11.62 -4.31 8.15
CA THR A 47 12.28 -4.82 9.34
C THR A 47 12.63 -6.29 9.15
N PHE A 48 13.75 -6.72 9.72
CA PHE A 48 14.19 -8.10 9.72
C PHE A 48 14.34 -8.60 11.16
N PHE A 49 13.61 -9.66 11.51
CA PHE A 49 13.67 -10.30 12.82
C PHE A 49 13.43 -11.80 12.67
N ASP A 50 14.14 -12.61 13.46
CA ASP A 50 14.00 -14.08 13.47
C ASP A 50 14.01 -14.71 12.06
N LYS A 51 15.00 -14.30 11.26
CA LYS A 51 15.21 -14.76 9.87
C LYS A 51 14.05 -14.44 8.91
N GLN A 52 13.16 -13.52 9.27
CA GLN A 52 12.00 -13.12 8.47
C GLN A 52 12.01 -11.61 8.21
N ALA A 53 11.77 -11.23 6.95
CA ALA A 53 11.53 -9.85 6.55
C ALA A 53 10.04 -9.54 6.63
N PHE A 54 9.69 -8.39 7.22
CA PHE A 54 8.32 -7.91 7.28
C PHE A 54 8.26 -6.40 7.08
N VAL A 55 7.09 -5.95 6.65
CA VAL A 55 6.75 -4.53 6.55
C VAL A 55 5.44 -4.27 7.28
N TYR A 56 5.26 -3.04 7.74
CA TYR A 56 3.93 -2.54 8.06
C TYR A 56 3.29 -2.01 6.78
N ALA A 57 2.14 -2.59 6.44
CA ALA A 57 1.34 -2.22 5.29
C ALA A 57 0.00 -1.64 5.75
N TYR A 58 -0.51 -0.70 4.96
CA TYR A 58 -1.76 -0.01 5.20
C TYR A 58 -2.66 -0.20 3.99
N ARG A 59 -3.90 -0.60 4.21
CA ARG A 59 -4.88 -0.74 3.12
C ARG A 59 -5.39 0.64 2.74
N ILE A 60 -5.49 0.92 1.44
CA ILE A 60 -6.18 2.11 0.94
C ILE A 60 -7.68 1.79 0.86
N LEU A 61 -8.50 2.59 1.54
CA LEU A 61 -9.93 2.34 1.72
C LEU A 61 -10.79 2.97 0.60
N ASP A 62 -10.33 4.08 0.02
CA ASP A 62 -11.08 4.88 -0.93
C ASP A 62 -10.18 5.69 -1.87
N LEU A 63 -10.78 6.40 -2.84
CA LEU A 63 -10.08 7.25 -3.79
C LEU A 63 -9.52 8.55 -3.18
N ASP A 64 -9.94 8.88 -1.97
CA ASP A 64 -9.39 9.99 -1.19
C ASP A 64 -8.12 9.57 -0.43
N LEU A 65 -7.72 8.30 -0.58
CA LEU A 65 -6.52 7.68 -0.04
C LEU A 65 -6.56 7.52 1.48
N SER A 66 -7.75 7.39 2.07
CA SER A 66 -7.88 7.04 3.48
C SER A 66 -7.24 5.68 3.76
N ILE A 67 -6.51 5.56 4.87
CA ILE A 67 -5.77 4.34 5.21
C ILE A 67 -6.38 3.59 6.40
N SER A 68 -6.26 2.25 6.38
CA SER A 68 -6.60 1.41 7.54
C SER A 68 -5.59 1.54 8.67
N GLN A 69 -5.87 0.86 9.79
CA GLN A 69 -4.83 0.52 10.76
C GLN A 69 -3.72 -0.32 10.10
N PRO A 70 -2.46 -0.20 10.57
CA PRO A 70 -1.35 -0.96 10.02
C PRO A 70 -1.51 -2.46 10.26
N MET A 71 -1.08 -3.25 9.28
CA MET A 71 -0.93 -4.70 9.41
C MET A 71 0.51 -5.09 9.12
N ARG A 72 1.05 -6.00 9.93
CA ARG A 72 2.36 -6.60 9.66
C ARG A 72 2.22 -7.67 8.57
N VAL A 73 2.97 -7.53 7.49
CA VAL A 73 2.99 -8.46 6.35
C VAL A 73 4.39 -9.02 6.18
N SER A 74 4.50 -10.35 6.10
CA SER A 74 5.77 -11.02 5.79
C SER A 74 6.06 -10.95 4.30
N ILE A 75 7.30 -10.61 3.95
CA ILE A 75 7.80 -10.70 2.57
C ILE A 75 8.30 -12.13 2.37
N LYS A 76 7.78 -12.81 1.35
CA LYS A 76 8.16 -14.17 0.96
C LYS A 76 9.06 -14.16 -0.26
#